data_AF-A0ABD2UM05-F1
#
_entry.id   AF-A0ABD2UM05-F1
#
_cell.length_a   1.000
_cell.length_b   1.000
_cell.length_c   1.000
_cell.angle_alpha   90.00
_cell.angle_beta   90.00
_cell.angle_gamma   90.00
#
_symmetry.space_group_name_H-M   'P 1'
#
loop_
_entity.id
_entity.type
_entity.pdbx_description
1 polymer ?
#
loop_
_entity_poly.entity_id
_entity_poly.type
_entity_poly.pdbx_seq_one_letter_code
_entity_poly.pdbx_strand_id
1 'polypeptide(L)'
;MNLMNCHCIQEDSEKTGKVTSAGMYFLHFQVYRMDSTVNALAMAKDPEAAFFKKLEGLQPCEVSELKAGTHIFAVYGDNFFKPATYIIEALCAKSYEDTTVKLKEIEAQILRKRNELRQFEIEYRKALAHFQEVTNRYSQEKLSVEEMLKQRDSIHSSFTVSRSIANLSGSGSGHFSNGSSSKVLGEDYKTDSPGEDGSSDSKDKSSKKRWFNLNLKGSDKKN
;
A
#
# COMPACT_ATOMS: atom_id res chain seq x y z
N MET A 1 19.17 -53.10 -0.41
CA MET A 1 17.95 -52.56 -1.05
C MET A 1 18.02 -51.04 -0.91
N ASN A 2 18.20 -50.31 -2.00
CA ASN A 2 18.21 -48.85 -1.94
C ASN A 2 16.75 -48.38 -1.90
N LEU A 3 16.28 -47.97 -0.73
CA LEU A 3 15.02 -47.24 -0.57
C LEU A 3 15.24 -45.82 -1.10
N MET A 4 14.40 -45.38 -2.03
CA MET A 4 14.43 -44.00 -2.51
C MET A 4 13.29 -43.24 -1.85
N ASN A 5 13.66 -42.30 -0.96
CA ASN A 5 12.71 -41.33 -0.41
C ASN A 5 12.36 -40.35 -1.51
N CYS A 6 11.09 -40.30 -1.90
CA CYS A 6 10.59 -39.35 -2.87
C CYS A 6 9.51 -38.47 -2.22
N HIS A 7 9.56 -37.18 -2.51
CA HIS A 7 8.50 -36.27 -2.18
C HIS A 7 7.53 -36.27 -3.35
N CYS A 8 6.27 -36.52 -3.05
CA CYS A 8 5.20 -36.51 -4.04
C CYS A 8 4.61 -35.11 -4.11
N ILE A 9 4.57 -34.53 -5.30
CA ILE A 9 3.72 -33.37 -5.59
C ILE A 9 2.57 -33.88 -6.43
N GLN A 10 1.35 -33.65 -5.94
CA GLN A 10 0.14 -33.83 -6.72
C GLN A 10 -0.44 -32.44 -7.00
N GLU A 11 -0.56 -32.11 -8.28
CA GLU A 11 -1.24 -30.89 -8.72
C GLU A 11 -2.74 -31.13 -8.77
N ASP A 12 -3.49 -30.09 -8.44
CA ASP A 12 -4.93 -30.08 -8.68
C ASP A 12 -5.18 -29.97 -10.19
N SER A 13 -6.33 -30.49 -10.62
CA SER A 13 -6.70 -30.50 -12.03
C SER A 13 -6.96 -29.09 -12.56
N GLU A 14 -6.25 -28.68 -13.61
CA GLU A 14 -6.42 -27.40 -14.28
C GLU A 14 -7.05 -27.55 -15.67
N LYS A 15 -8.02 -26.67 -15.98
CA LYS A 15 -8.70 -26.64 -17.28
C LYS A 15 -8.05 -25.61 -18.19
N THR A 16 -7.38 -26.07 -19.24
CA THR A 16 -6.80 -25.23 -20.28
C THR A 16 -7.59 -25.40 -21.57
N GLY A 17 -8.43 -24.41 -21.88
CA GLY A 17 -9.31 -24.44 -23.05
C GLY A 17 -10.33 -25.58 -22.99
N LYS A 18 -10.16 -26.58 -23.87
CA LYS A 18 -11.04 -27.77 -23.94
C LYS A 18 -10.49 -28.99 -23.19
N VAL A 19 -9.25 -28.93 -22.72
CA VAL A 19 -8.57 -30.06 -22.07
C VAL A 19 -8.41 -29.76 -20.59
N THR A 20 -8.44 -30.82 -19.79
CA THR A 20 -8.18 -30.77 -18.36
C THR A 20 -6.95 -31.64 -18.08
N SER A 21 -5.99 -31.11 -17.33
CA SER A 21 -4.71 -31.77 -17.05
C SER A 21 -4.36 -31.66 -15.58
N ALA A 22 -3.68 -32.67 -15.05
CA ALA A 22 -3.11 -32.68 -13.72
C ALA A 22 -1.74 -33.37 -13.75
N GLY A 23 -0.83 -32.91 -12.90
CA GLY A 23 0.52 -33.47 -12.76
C GLY A 23 0.67 -34.26 -11.47
N MET A 24 1.52 -35.29 -11.51
CA MET A 24 2.03 -35.96 -10.32
C MET A 24 3.54 -36.19 -10.48
N TYR A 25 4.32 -35.71 -9.53
CA TYR A 25 5.78 -35.67 -9.61
C TYR A 25 6.41 -36.35 -8.41
N PHE A 26 7.45 -37.15 -8.65
CA PHE A 26 8.25 -37.79 -7.62
C PHE A 26 9.65 -37.19 -7.65
N LEU A 27 9.99 -36.41 -6.63
CA LEU A 27 11.26 -35.68 -6.55
C LEU A 27 12.11 -36.21 -5.40
N HIS A 28 13.41 -36.36 -5.63
CA HIS A 28 14.36 -36.91 -4.64
C HIS A 28 14.97 -35.82 -3.71
N PHE A 29 14.29 -34.68 -3.57
CA PHE A 29 14.64 -33.59 -2.68
C PHE A 29 13.37 -32.98 -2.09
N GLN A 30 13.50 -32.32 -0.95
CA GLN A 30 12.38 -31.71 -0.25
C GLN A 30 11.77 -30.59 -1.11
N VAL A 31 10.46 -30.67 -1.27
CA VAL A 31 9.61 -29.66 -1.91
C VAL A 31 8.53 -29.22 -0.95
N TYR A 32 7.99 -28.03 -1.19
CA TYR A 32 7.04 -27.40 -0.28
C TYR A 32 5.74 -27.06 -0.99
N ARG A 33 4.62 -27.33 -0.33
CA ARG A 33 3.30 -26.87 -0.75
C ARG A 33 2.96 -25.57 -0.04
N MET A 34 2.36 -24.65 -0.77
CA MET A 34 1.78 -23.45 -0.16
C MET A 34 0.36 -23.74 0.31
N ASP A 35 0.12 -23.60 1.60
CA ASP A 35 -1.24 -23.54 2.14
C ASP A 35 -1.80 -22.12 1.97
N SER A 36 -2.61 -21.93 0.94
CA SER A 36 -3.23 -20.64 0.62
C SER A 36 -4.25 -20.21 1.69
N THR A 37 -4.82 -21.14 2.47
CA THR A 37 -5.81 -20.82 3.50
C THR A 37 -5.15 -20.14 4.70
N VAL A 38 -3.98 -20.62 5.12
CA VAL A 38 -3.17 -20.00 6.19
C VAL A 38 -2.82 -18.57 5.82
N ASN A 39 -2.37 -18.36 4.57
CA ASN A 39 -2.05 -17.02 4.07
C ASN A 39 -3.29 -16.11 4.02
N ALA A 40 -4.43 -16.59 3.51
CA ALA A 40 -5.67 -15.81 3.44
C ALA A 40 -6.16 -15.36 4.83
N LEU A 41 -6.13 -16.26 5.82
CA LEU A 41 -6.52 -15.95 7.20
C LEU A 41 -5.58 -14.92 7.84
N ALA A 42 -4.28 -15.04 7.59
CA ALA A 42 -3.28 -14.09 8.04
C ALA A 42 -3.51 -12.69 7.45
N MET A 43 -3.80 -12.60 6.14
CA MET A 43 -4.09 -11.34 5.45
C MET A 43 -5.40 -10.69 5.93
N ALA A 44 -6.42 -11.50 6.24
CA ALA A 44 -7.69 -10.99 6.75
C ALA A 44 -7.56 -10.35 8.14
N LYS A 45 -6.65 -10.86 8.98
CA LYS A 45 -6.41 -10.33 10.33
C LYS A 45 -5.54 -9.08 10.33
N ASP A 46 -4.55 -9.01 9.45
CA ASP A 46 -3.58 -7.92 9.39
C ASP A 46 -3.18 -7.68 7.92
N PRO A 47 -3.93 -6.83 7.19
CA PRO A 47 -3.65 -6.52 5.78
C PRO A 47 -2.29 -5.88 5.58
N GLU A 48 -1.78 -5.15 6.58
CA GLU A 48 -0.46 -4.50 6.53
C GLU A 48 0.66 -5.54 6.65
N ALA A 49 0.43 -6.62 7.42
CA ALA A 49 1.35 -7.75 7.50
C ALA A 49 1.20 -8.80 6.38
N ALA A 50 0.24 -8.63 5.46
CA ALA A 50 -0.07 -9.59 4.40
C ALA A 50 1.16 -10.00 3.58
N PHE A 51 2.02 -9.02 3.26
CA PHE A 51 3.24 -9.26 2.50
C PHE A 51 4.25 -10.13 3.27
N PHE A 52 4.47 -9.85 4.56
CA PHE A 52 5.41 -10.60 5.40
C PHE A 52 4.98 -12.04 5.61
N LYS A 53 3.67 -12.30 5.62
CA LYS A 53 3.09 -13.62 5.85
C LYS A 53 2.90 -14.45 4.57
N LYS A 54 3.26 -13.92 3.40
CA LYS A 54 3.05 -14.58 2.09
C LYS A 54 3.72 -15.95 1.97
N LEU A 55 4.82 -16.18 2.69
CA LEU A 55 5.54 -17.46 2.71
C LEU A 55 5.34 -18.26 4.00
N GLU A 56 4.41 -17.85 4.87
CA GLU A 56 4.19 -18.49 6.16
C GLU A 56 3.52 -19.86 6.02
N GLY A 57 2.59 -20.00 5.07
CA GLY A 57 1.91 -21.24 4.74
C GLY A 57 2.75 -22.30 4.00
N LEU A 58 4.06 -22.10 3.82
CA LEU A 58 4.92 -23.12 3.23
C LEU A 58 5.07 -24.31 4.18
N GLN A 59 4.54 -25.46 3.74
CA GLN A 59 4.62 -26.74 4.43
C GLN A 59 5.43 -27.74 3.60
N PRO A 60 6.34 -28.51 4.22
CA PRO A 60 7.04 -29.59 3.54
C PRO A 60 6.02 -30.61 3.00
N CYS A 61 6.17 -31.02 1.75
CA CYS A 61 5.38 -32.13 1.21
C CYS A 61 5.74 -33.44 1.93
N GLU A 62 4.76 -34.34 2.03
CA GLU A 62 4.95 -35.66 2.63
C GLU A 62 6.00 -36.48 1.86
N VAL A 63 6.78 -37.24 2.63
CA VAL A 63 7.79 -38.16 2.09
C VAL A 63 7.12 -39.52 1.90
N SER A 64 7.08 -39.98 0.65
CA SER A 64 6.66 -41.33 0.30
C SER A 64 7.89 -42.18 -0.01
N GLU A 65 7.97 -43.37 0.59
CA GLU A 65 8.99 -44.35 0.23
C GLU A 65 8.55 -45.13 -1.01
N LEU A 66 9.24 -44.94 -2.14
CA LEU A 66 9.00 -45.75 -3.32
C LEU A 66 9.93 -46.97 -3.32
N LYS A 67 9.38 -48.14 -3.04
CA LYS A 67 10.12 -49.41 -3.10
C LYS A 67 10.26 -49.88 -4.54
N ALA A 68 11.34 -50.60 -4.85
CA ALA A 68 11.45 -51.27 -6.14
C ALA A 68 10.31 -52.29 -6.29
N GLY A 69 9.60 -52.25 -7.44
CA GLY A 69 8.49 -53.15 -7.72
C GLY A 69 7.41 -52.49 -8.57
N THR A 70 6.31 -53.22 -8.76
CA THR A 70 5.13 -52.73 -9.48
C THR A 70 4.32 -51.79 -8.58
N HIS A 71 4.04 -50.58 -9.08
CA HIS A 71 3.18 -49.61 -8.43
C HIS A 71 1.89 -49.44 -9.22
N ILE A 72 0.80 -49.15 -8.52
CA ILE A 72 -0.50 -48.87 -9.13
C ILE A 72 -0.79 -47.39 -8.94
N PHE A 73 -1.04 -46.69 -10.04
CA PHE A 73 -1.51 -45.32 -10.04
C PHE A 73 -2.97 -45.30 -10.48
N ALA A 74 -3.82 -44.65 -9.69
CA ALA A 74 -5.24 -44.51 -9.98
C ALA A 74 -5.55 -43.06 -10.34
N VAL A 75 -6.21 -42.86 -11.48
CA VAL A 75 -6.71 -41.55 -11.91
C VAL A 75 -8.20 -41.52 -11.64
N TYR A 76 -8.64 -40.61 -10.77
CA TYR A 76 -10.04 -40.45 -10.40
C TYR A 76 -10.63 -39.23 -11.12
N GLY A 77 -11.74 -39.45 -11.82
CA GLY A 77 -12.56 -38.40 -12.40
C GLY A 77 -13.73 -38.05 -11.49
N ASP A 78 -14.16 -36.79 -11.54
CA ASP A 78 -15.36 -36.27 -10.88
C ASP A 78 -16.68 -36.75 -11.55
N ASN A 79 -16.62 -37.11 -12.84
CA ASN A 79 -17.78 -37.56 -13.63
C ASN A 79 -17.84 -39.08 -13.79
N PHE A 80 -18.52 -39.75 -12.86
CA PHE A 80 -18.76 -41.21 -12.92
C PHE A 80 -19.80 -41.63 -13.97
N PHE A 81 -20.65 -40.70 -14.41
CA PHE A 81 -21.80 -41.00 -15.28
C PHE A 81 -21.51 -40.89 -16.78
N LYS A 82 -20.37 -40.31 -17.16
CA LYS A 82 -20.01 -40.11 -18.57
C LYS A 82 -18.62 -40.69 -18.84
N PRO A 83 -18.46 -41.55 -19.85
CA PRO A 83 -17.14 -42.00 -20.25
C PRO A 83 -16.30 -40.81 -20.72
N ALA A 84 -15.04 -40.79 -20.32
CA ALA A 84 -14.08 -39.76 -20.68
C ALA A 84 -12.81 -40.42 -21.22
N THR A 85 -12.19 -39.77 -22.19
CA THR A 85 -10.92 -40.20 -22.79
C THR A 85 -9.78 -39.51 -22.06
N TYR A 86 -8.83 -40.30 -21.56
CA TYR A 86 -7.65 -39.79 -20.87
C TYR A 86 -6.39 -40.29 -21.56
N ILE A 87 -5.33 -39.48 -21.47
CA ILE A 87 -3.97 -39.86 -21.87
C ILE A 87 -3.13 -39.78 -20.61
N ILE A 88 -2.38 -40.85 -20.32
CA ILE A 88 -1.45 -40.91 -19.19
C ILE A 88 -0.04 -41.00 -19.79
N GLU A 89 0.79 -40.03 -19.47
CA GLU A 89 2.20 -40.02 -19.86
C GLU A 89 3.07 -40.16 -18.61
N ALA A 90 4.04 -41.07 -18.68
CA ALA A 90 5.05 -41.25 -17.65
C ALA A 90 6.40 -40.78 -18.20
N LEU A 91 6.93 -39.70 -17.63
CA LEU A 91 8.19 -39.11 -18.05
C LEU A 91 9.30 -39.41 -17.05
N CYS A 92 10.50 -39.74 -17.56
CA CYS A 92 11.66 -39.96 -16.70
C CYS A 92 12.34 -38.63 -16.36
N ALA A 93 12.54 -38.36 -15.07
CA ALA A 93 13.19 -37.15 -14.58
C ALA A 93 14.62 -36.94 -15.14
N LYS A 94 15.31 -38.01 -15.56
CA LYS A 94 16.65 -37.92 -16.17
C LYS A 94 16.69 -37.02 -17.41
N SER A 95 15.59 -36.94 -18.16
CA SER A 95 15.48 -36.05 -19.32
C SER A 95 15.34 -34.57 -18.95
N TYR A 96 15.20 -34.25 -17.66
CA TYR A 96 14.93 -32.91 -17.13
C TYR A 96 15.87 -32.56 -15.96
N GLU A 97 17.08 -33.10 -15.95
CA GLU A 97 18.05 -32.92 -14.85
C GLU A 97 18.34 -31.44 -14.57
N ASP A 98 18.59 -30.63 -15.62
CA ASP A 98 18.80 -29.18 -15.48
C ASP A 98 17.61 -28.48 -14.82
N THR A 99 16.39 -28.82 -15.22
CA THR A 99 15.16 -28.25 -14.64
C THR A 99 14.98 -28.68 -13.18
N THR A 100 15.35 -29.92 -12.87
CA THR A 100 15.28 -30.50 -11.52
C THR A 100 16.24 -29.79 -10.56
N VAL A 101 17.47 -29.51 -11.01
CA VAL A 101 18.45 -28.74 -10.24
C VAL A 101 17.97 -27.30 -10.02
N LYS A 102 17.45 -26.64 -11.06
CA LYS A 102 16.88 -25.29 -10.94
C LYS A 102 15.72 -25.24 -9.95
N LEU A 103 14.81 -26.21 -9.99
CA LEU A 103 13.69 -26.29 -9.04
C LEU A 103 14.20 -26.41 -7.61
N LYS A 104 15.16 -27.29 -7.36
CA LYS A 104 15.80 -27.45 -6.04
C LYS A 104 16.44 -26.15 -5.55
N GLU A 105 17.09 -25.40 -6.43
CA GLU A 105 17.69 -24.12 -6.09
C GLU A 105 16.62 -23.08 -5.72
N ILE A 106 15.55 -22.99 -6.52
CA ILE A 106 14.43 -22.06 -6.25
C ILE A 106 13.75 -22.39 -4.92
N GLU A 107 13.51 -23.67 -4.62
CA GLU A 107 12.97 -24.09 -3.31
C GLU A 107 13.85 -23.60 -2.15
N ALA A 108 15.17 -23.75 -2.27
CA ALA A 108 16.11 -23.25 -1.27
C ALA A 108 16.10 -21.72 -1.16
N GLN A 109 15.98 -21.00 -2.28
CA GLN A 109 15.87 -19.53 -2.30
C GLN A 109 14.56 -19.06 -1.65
N ILE A 110 13.43 -19.73 -1.90
CA ILE A 110 12.13 -19.43 -1.29
C ILE A 110 12.20 -19.58 0.23
N LEU A 111 12.80 -20.67 0.73
CA LEU A 111 12.98 -20.87 2.17
C LEU A 111 13.86 -19.80 2.80
N ARG A 112 14.96 -19.41 2.13
CA ARG A 112 15.80 -18.31 2.59
C ARG A 112 14.99 -17.02 2.67
N LYS A 113 14.22 -16.70 1.63
CA LYS A 113 13.34 -15.52 1.60
C LYS A 113 12.27 -15.54 2.68
N ARG A 114 11.72 -16.70 3.05
CA ARG A 114 10.80 -16.84 4.20
C ARG A 114 11.45 -16.35 5.50
N ASN A 115 12.71 -16.70 5.73
CA ASN A 115 13.43 -16.26 6.93
C ASN A 115 13.79 -14.76 6.88
N GLU A 116 14.23 -14.27 5.71
CA GLU A 116 14.50 -12.85 5.49
C GLU A 116 13.25 -11.99 5.71
N LEU A 117 12.07 -12.43 5.23
CA LEU A 117 10.81 -11.73 5.44
C LEU A 117 10.43 -11.61 6.92
N ARG A 118 10.64 -12.67 7.72
CA ARG A 118 10.39 -12.60 9.17
C ARG A 118 11.26 -11.57 9.86
N GLN A 119 12.55 -11.53 9.51
CA GLN A 119 13.48 -10.54 10.06
C GLN A 119 13.09 -9.13 9.62
N PHE A 120 12.75 -8.96 8.35
CA PHE A 120 12.32 -7.68 7.79
C PHE A 120 11.01 -7.18 8.44
N GLU A 121 10.06 -8.06 8.79
CA GLU A 121 8.84 -7.68 9.50
C GLU A 121 9.16 -7.00 10.84
N ILE A 122 10.11 -7.55 11.60
CA ILE A 122 10.51 -7.00 12.90
C ILE A 122 11.08 -5.60 12.73
N GLU A 123 11.98 -5.41 11.77
CA GLU A 123 12.60 -4.12 11.47
C GLU A 123 11.57 -3.10 10.98
N TYR A 124 10.66 -3.51 10.11
CA TYR A 124 9.57 -2.69 9.61
C TYR A 124 8.65 -2.21 10.74
N ARG A 125 8.21 -3.12 11.63
CA ARG A 125 7.35 -2.74 12.78
C ARG A 125 8.07 -1.79 13.73
N LYS A 126 9.37 -1.98 13.95
CA LYS A 126 10.19 -1.06 14.76
C LYS A 126 10.27 0.34 14.14
N ALA A 127 10.50 0.42 12.83
CA ALA A 127 10.55 1.69 12.11
C ALA A 127 9.19 2.40 12.13
N LEU A 128 8.09 1.64 11.96
CA LEU A 128 6.73 2.17 12.03
C LEU A 128 6.40 2.74 13.40
N ALA A 129 6.75 2.04 14.48
CA ALA A 129 6.55 2.53 15.84
C ALA A 129 7.32 3.85 16.09
N HIS A 130 8.58 3.92 15.65
CA HIS A 130 9.38 5.13 15.77
C HIS A 130 8.81 6.30 14.94
N PHE A 131 8.34 6.03 13.72
CA PHE A 131 7.67 7.04 12.90
C PHE A 131 6.43 7.60 13.61
N GLN A 132 5.57 6.73 14.14
CA GLN A 132 4.37 7.13 14.89
C GLN A 132 4.73 7.98 16.12
N GLU A 133 5.77 7.60 16.87
CA GLU A 133 6.25 8.38 18.02
C GLU A 133 6.66 9.80 17.61
N VAL A 134 7.48 9.92 16.56
CA VAL A 134 7.96 11.22 16.07
C VAL A 134 6.81 12.07 15.53
N THR A 135 5.85 11.47 14.80
CA THR A 135 4.66 12.18 14.30
C THR A 135 3.76 12.68 15.43
N ASN A 136 3.58 11.88 16.48
CA ASN A 136 2.81 12.29 17.66
C ASN A 136 3.50 13.46 18.38
N ARG A 137 4.81 13.38 18.58
CA ARG A 137 5.59 14.46 19.19
C ARG A 137 5.51 15.76 18.38
N TYR A 138 5.70 15.68 17.06
CA TYR A 138 5.55 16.84 16.17
C TYR A 138 4.17 17.50 16.30
N SER A 139 3.11 16.70 16.37
CA SER A 139 1.74 17.20 16.52
C SER A 139 1.53 17.94 17.86
N GLN A 140 2.11 17.41 18.95
CA GLN A 140 2.07 18.05 20.27
C GLN A 140 2.86 19.37 20.29
N GLU A 141 4.08 19.37 19.77
CA GLU A 141 4.93 20.55 19.67
C GLU A 141 4.26 21.66 18.85
N LYS A 142 3.64 21.29 17.71
CA LYS A 142 2.89 22.23 16.88
C LYS A 142 1.77 22.93 17.68
N LEU A 143 0.97 22.17 18.44
CA LEU A 143 -0.10 22.72 19.26
C LEU A 143 0.44 23.61 20.38
N SER A 144 1.54 23.20 21.02
CA SER A 144 2.20 24.01 22.06
C SER A 144 2.65 25.37 21.51
N VAL A 145 3.26 25.38 20.33
CA VAL A 145 3.68 26.62 19.65
C VAL A 145 2.47 27.48 19.29
N GLU A 146 1.40 26.91 18.75
CA GLU A 146 0.17 27.66 18.43
C GLU A 146 -0.43 28.33 19.67
N GLU A 147 -0.48 27.65 20.81
CA GLU A 147 -0.98 28.20 22.08
C GLU A 147 -0.06 29.31 22.61
N MET A 148 1.26 29.14 22.57
CA MET A 148 2.20 30.19 22.99
C MET A 148 2.06 31.45 22.13
N LEU A 149 1.91 31.30 20.81
CA LEU A 149 1.69 32.42 19.90
C LEU A 149 0.37 33.15 20.22
N LYS A 150 -0.70 32.41 20.49
CA LYS A 150 -1.99 32.97 20.89
C LYS A 150 -1.92 33.72 22.22
N GLN A 151 -1.22 33.18 23.21
CA GLN A 151 -0.99 33.86 24.50
C GLN A 151 -0.21 35.16 24.31
N ARG A 152 0.86 35.14 23.50
CA ARG A 152 1.62 36.35 23.15
C ARG A 152 0.72 37.42 22.53
N ASP A 153 -0.11 37.05 21.56
CA ASP A 153 -0.98 38.00 20.85
C ASP A 153 -2.07 38.56 21.78
N SER A 154 -2.57 37.76 22.73
CA SER A 154 -3.48 38.22 23.79
C SER A 154 -2.82 39.27 24.70
N ILE A 155 -1.59 39.01 25.15
CA ILE A 155 -0.81 39.95 25.98
C ILE A 155 -0.57 41.25 25.20
N HIS A 156 -0.15 41.18 23.93
CA HIS A 156 0.03 42.36 23.09
C HIS A 156 -1.26 43.16 22.96
N SER A 157 -2.41 42.50 22.79
CA SER A 157 -3.71 43.17 22.70
C SER A 157 -4.07 43.92 23.98
N SER A 158 -3.68 43.41 25.16
CA SER A 158 -3.95 44.07 26.44
C SER A 158 -3.27 45.43 26.58
N PHE A 159 -2.03 45.59 26.08
CA PHE A 159 -1.32 46.88 26.07
C PHE A 159 -1.98 47.92 25.16
N THR A 160 -2.66 47.46 24.11
CA THR A 160 -3.30 48.34 23.11
C THR A 160 -4.65 48.85 23.60
N VAL A 161 -5.38 48.08 24.41
CA VAL A 161 -6.69 48.49 24.98
C VAL A 161 -6.52 49.55 26.08
N SER A 162 -5.50 49.44 26.93
CA SER A 162 -5.30 50.39 28.05
C SER A 162 -4.89 51.79 27.62
N ARG A 163 -4.34 51.98 26.41
CA ARG A 163 -3.92 53.31 25.93
C ARG A 163 -5.09 54.17 25.40
N SER A 164 -6.26 53.57 25.14
CA SER A 164 -7.44 54.32 24.68
C SER A 164 -8.22 55.04 25.80
N ILE A 165 -7.98 54.75 27.08
CA ILE A 165 -8.66 55.42 28.21
C ILE A 165 -7.82 56.57 28.80
N ALA A 166 -6.50 56.59 28.59
CA ALA A 166 -5.63 57.65 29.10
C ALA A 166 -5.55 58.91 28.21
N ASN A 167 -6.10 58.88 26.99
CA ASN A 167 -6.01 59.99 26.02
C ASN A 167 -7.34 60.73 25.78
N LEU A 168 -8.38 60.52 26.61
CA LEU A 168 -9.66 61.25 26.50
C LEU A 168 -9.84 62.37 27.52
N SER A 169 -8.82 62.71 28.31
CA SER A 169 -8.82 63.91 29.16
C SER A 169 -7.73 64.88 28.69
N GLY A 170 -8.03 65.67 27.67
CA GLY A 170 -7.11 66.71 27.19
C GLY A 170 -7.58 67.39 25.92
N SER A 171 -8.41 68.41 26.06
CA SER A 171 -8.73 69.38 25.01
C SER A 171 -7.45 69.94 24.36
N GLY A 172 -7.35 69.92 23.03
CA GLY A 172 -6.22 70.53 22.33
C GLY A 172 -6.19 70.27 20.83
N SER A 173 -6.74 71.23 20.08
CA SER A 173 -6.65 71.44 18.62
C SER A 173 -5.33 71.00 17.97
N GLY A 174 -5.40 70.32 16.81
CA GLY A 174 -4.23 69.87 16.06
C GLY A 174 -4.54 69.24 14.71
N HIS A 175 -4.98 70.08 13.79
CA HIS A 175 -5.15 69.86 12.35
C HIS A 175 -3.95 69.14 11.70
N PHE A 176 -4.13 67.99 11.04
CA PHE A 176 -3.40 67.62 9.82
C PHE A 176 -4.28 66.78 8.91
N SER A 177 -4.57 67.37 7.76
CA SER A 177 -5.32 66.87 6.62
C SER A 177 -4.51 65.84 5.82
N ASN A 178 -5.19 64.87 5.21
CA ASN A 178 -5.13 64.70 3.77
C ASN A 178 -6.34 63.87 3.31
N GLY A 179 -7.30 64.54 2.68
CA GLY A 179 -8.42 63.90 2.02
C GLY A 179 -8.08 63.49 0.59
N SER A 180 -8.90 62.62 0.01
CA SER A 180 -9.56 63.01 -1.24
C SER A 180 -10.83 62.18 -1.44
N SER A 181 -11.92 62.92 -1.65
CA SER A 181 -13.30 62.50 -1.90
C SER A 181 -13.64 62.93 -3.32
N SER A 182 -14.39 62.13 -4.06
CA SER A 182 -15.37 62.69 -5.01
C SER A 182 -16.42 61.65 -5.38
N LYS A 183 -17.64 61.84 -4.86
CA LYS A 183 -18.90 61.42 -5.50
C LYS A 183 -19.49 62.66 -6.19
N VAL A 184 -19.93 62.54 -7.44
CA VAL A 184 -20.80 63.51 -8.13
C VAL A 184 -21.86 62.76 -8.95
N LEU A 185 -23.10 63.29 -8.87
CA LEU A 185 -24.36 62.87 -9.50
C LEU A 185 -24.58 63.47 -10.91
N GLY A 186 -25.54 62.89 -11.67
CA GLY A 186 -26.36 63.55 -12.71
C GLY A 186 -26.28 62.85 -14.09
N GLU A 187 -27.31 62.08 -14.51
CA GLU A 187 -28.34 62.40 -15.55
C GLU A 187 -27.75 62.51 -16.98
N ASP A 188 -28.28 61.98 -18.09
CA ASP A 188 -29.51 61.26 -18.47
C ASP A 188 -29.31 60.72 -19.93
N TYR A 189 -30.30 59.98 -20.47
CA TYR A 189 -30.59 59.62 -21.89
C TYR A 189 -30.53 58.14 -22.34
N LYS A 190 -31.74 57.70 -22.73
CA LYS A 190 -32.25 56.45 -23.32
C LYS A 190 -31.49 55.92 -24.55
N THR A 191 -31.52 54.59 -24.78
CA THR A 191 -32.40 53.91 -25.79
C THR A 191 -32.14 52.37 -25.82
N ASP A 192 -33.24 51.61 -25.74
CA ASP A 192 -33.56 50.22 -26.12
C ASP A 192 -32.85 48.97 -25.54
N SER A 193 -33.69 48.08 -24.99
CA SER A 193 -33.51 46.64 -24.65
C SER A 193 -33.92 45.74 -25.84
N PRO A 194 -34.01 44.39 -25.76
CA PRO A 194 -33.67 43.44 -24.67
C PRO A 194 -32.87 42.18 -25.12
N GLY A 195 -32.27 41.48 -24.16
CA GLY A 195 -31.61 40.19 -24.39
C GLY A 195 -31.20 39.48 -23.10
N GLU A 196 -32.22 39.07 -22.34
CA GLU A 196 -32.37 37.86 -21.50
C GLU A 196 -31.24 37.43 -20.53
N ASP A 197 -31.63 37.46 -19.25
CA ASP A 197 -31.35 36.54 -18.14
C ASP A 197 -29.87 36.23 -17.78
N GLY A 198 -29.37 36.51 -16.58
CA GLY A 198 -30.04 36.76 -15.31
C GLY A 198 -29.31 35.97 -14.21
N SER A 199 -28.67 36.69 -13.28
CA SER A 199 -28.44 36.28 -11.88
C SER A 199 -27.46 35.12 -11.60
N SER A 200 -26.59 35.12 -10.60
CA SER A 200 -25.97 36.10 -9.70
C SER A 200 -24.96 35.30 -8.85
N ASP A 201 -24.06 36.02 -8.18
CA ASP A 201 -23.51 35.69 -6.86
C ASP A 201 -22.23 34.81 -6.74
N SER A 202 -21.13 35.52 -6.48
CA SER A 202 -20.30 35.37 -5.28
C SER A 202 -19.69 33.99 -4.94
N LYS A 203 -18.38 33.83 -5.17
CA LYS A 203 -17.44 33.32 -4.15
C LYS A 203 -15.97 33.40 -4.58
N ASP A 204 -15.32 34.47 -4.12
CA ASP A 204 -13.88 34.46 -3.84
C ASP A 204 -13.61 33.54 -2.65
N LYS A 205 -13.00 32.37 -2.85
CA LYS A 205 -12.32 31.61 -1.77
C LYS A 205 -11.12 30.82 -2.28
N SER A 206 -9.94 31.31 -1.87
CA SER A 206 -8.84 30.53 -1.28
C SER A 206 -8.30 29.34 -2.07
N SER A 207 -7.23 29.59 -2.84
CA SER A 207 -6.31 28.53 -3.31
C SER A 207 -4.84 28.96 -3.16
N LYS A 208 -4.43 29.34 -1.94
CA LYS A 208 -3.00 29.44 -1.61
C LYS A 208 -2.42 28.07 -1.23
N LYS A 209 -1.91 27.44 -2.28
CA LYS A 209 -0.62 26.72 -2.37
C LYS A 209 -0.49 25.38 -1.63
N ARG A 210 -0.73 24.33 -2.43
CA ARG A 210 -0.14 22.99 -2.32
C ARG A 210 1.36 23.08 -2.05
N TRP A 211 1.84 22.39 -1.03
CA TRP A 211 3.25 22.01 -0.94
C TRP A 211 3.33 20.50 -0.75
N PHE A 212 4.14 19.88 -1.61
CA PHE A 212 4.81 18.56 -1.58
C PHE A 212 4.74 17.97 -2.99
N ASN A 213 5.69 18.40 -3.82
CA ASN A 213 6.00 17.79 -5.11
C ASN A 213 7.49 17.45 -5.07
N LEU A 214 7.83 16.25 -4.62
CA LEU A 214 9.19 15.70 -4.69
C LEU A 214 9.31 14.93 -5.99
N ASN A 215 9.84 15.58 -7.01
CA ASN A 215 10.24 14.95 -8.27
C ASN A 215 11.74 14.62 -8.16
N LEU A 216 12.08 13.40 -7.77
CA LEU A 216 13.44 12.89 -7.85
C LEU A 216 13.72 12.42 -9.28
N LYS A 217 14.22 13.33 -10.10
CA LYS A 217 14.92 13.02 -11.35
C LYS A 217 16.29 13.65 -11.28
N GLY A 218 17.30 12.81 -11.05
CA GLY A 218 18.70 13.17 -11.00
C GLY A 218 19.53 11.94 -11.31
N SER A 219 19.58 11.60 -12.59
CA SER A 219 20.59 10.72 -13.17
C SER A 219 21.91 11.48 -13.30
N ASP A 220 23.04 10.89 -12.88
CA ASP A 220 24.28 10.96 -13.68
C ASP A 220 25.32 9.88 -13.31
N LYS A 221 25.56 9.03 -14.33
CA LYS A 221 26.79 8.42 -14.85
C LYS A 221 28.05 8.18 -13.98
N LYS A 222 28.51 6.92 -14.08
CA LYS A 222 29.88 6.38 -14.28
C LYS A 222 31.03 6.90 -13.39
N ASN A 223 31.66 5.95 -12.69
CA ASN A 223 32.96 5.39 -13.08
C ASN A 223 32.98 3.89 -12.79
#